data_AF-A0A7C8Z7X8-F1
#
_entry.id   AF-A0A7C8Z7X8-F1
#
_cell.length_a   1.000
_cell.length_b   1.000
_cell.length_c   1.000
_cell.angle_alpha   90.00
_cell.angle_beta   90.00
_cell.angle_gamma   90.00
#
_symmetry.space_group_name_H-M   'P 1'
#
loop_
_entity.id
_entity.type
_entity.pdbx_description
1 polymer ?
#
loop_
_entity_poly.entity_id
_entity_poly.type
_entity_poly.pdbx_seq_one_letter_code
_entity_poly.pdbx_strand_id
1 'polypeptide(L)'
;MAVYYKFKSAKDYDSIPIDGHFISVANLKERIFESKHLGRGTDFDLVVTNAQTNEEYLDEAMLIPKNTSVLIRRVPGRPRMPIVAQPDEPNMENNIDDDQPPKSTFP
;
A
#
# COMPACT_ATOMS: atom_id res chain seq x y z
N MET A 1 -27.59 1.31 2.20
CA MET A 1 -27.34 1.56 0.76
C MET A 1 -25.85 1.34 0.49
N ALA A 2 -25.46 1.06 -0.74
CA ALA A 2 -24.11 0.60 -1.05
C ALA A 2 -23.54 1.27 -2.30
N VAL A 3 -22.21 1.26 -2.43
CA VAL A 3 -21.54 1.52 -3.70
C VAL A 3 -21.22 0.17 -4.33
N TYR A 4 -21.52 0.06 -5.62
CA TYR A 4 -21.26 -1.15 -6.38
C TYR A 4 -19.93 -1.01 -7.08
N TYR A 5 -19.08 -2.01 -6.98
CA TYR A 5 -17.78 -2.02 -7.65
C TYR A 5 -17.58 -3.30 -8.42
N LYS A 6 -16.80 -3.24 -9.49
CA LYS A 6 -16.41 -4.42 -10.25
C LYS A 6 -14.98 -4.30 -10.74
N PHE A 7 -14.18 -5.33 -10.53
CA PHE A 7 -12.88 -5.39 -11.19
C PHE A 7 -13.06 -5.48 -12.70
N LYS A 8 -12.26 -4.74 -13.48
CA LYS A 8 -12.33 -4.78 -14.95
C LYS A 8 -12.12 -6.20 -15.52
N SER A 9 -11.40 -7.06 -14.79
CA SER A 9 -11.19 -8.47 -15.10
C SER A 9 -12.30 -9.41 -14.60
N ALA A 10 -13.21 -8.94 -13.75
CA ALA A 10 -14.29 -9.73 -13.18
C ALA A 10 -15.61 -9.55 -13.95
N LYS A 11 -16.47 -10.57 -13.85
CA LYS A 11 -17.79 -10.57 -14.50
C LYS A 11 -18.85 -9.87 -13.64
N ASP A 12 -18.86 -10.19 -12.34
CA ASP A 12 -19.90 -9.78 -11.40
C ASP A 12 -19.53 -8.51 -10.62
N TYR A 13 -20.55 -7.82 -10.11
CA TYR A 13 -20.41 -6.67 -9.24
C TYR A 13 -20.44 -7.10 -7.77
N ASP A 14 -19.54 -6.53 -6.99
CA ASP A 14 -19.55 -6.59 -5.53
C ASP A 14 -20.12 -5.27 -4.98
N SER A 15 -20.49 -5.26 -3.70
CA SER A 15 -21.02 -4.06 -3.05
C SER A 15 -20.31 -3.80 -1.72
N ILE A 16 -20.03 -2.53 -1.46
CA ILE A 16 -19.53 -2.05 -0.16
C ILE A 16 -20.66 -1.26 0.51
N PRO A 17 -21.12 -1.68 1.70
CA PRO A 17 -22.12 -0.94 2.44
C PRO A 17 -21.55 0.41 2.88
N ILE A 18 -22.37 1.47 2.76
CA ILE A 18 -21.98 2.84 3.10
C ILE A 18 -22.99 3.42 4.09
N ASP A 19 -22.48 3.94 5.20
CA ASP A 19 -23.28 4.54 6.27
C ASP A 19 -23.73 5.99 5.94
N GLY A 20 -23.04 6.66 5.01
CA GLY A 20 -23.33 8.03 4.57
C GLY A 20 -23.93 8.20 3.17
N HIS A 21 -24.04 9.45 2.72
CA HIS A 21 -24.48 9.78 1.36
C HIS A 21 -23.37 9.64 0.30
N PHE A 22 -22.12 9.82 0.72
CA PHE A 22 -20.93 9.79 -0.12
C PHE A 22 -19.83 9.00 0.58
N ILE A 23 -18.88 8.49 -0.20
CA ILE A 23 -17.64 7.89 0.28
C ILE A 23 -16.45 8.48 -0.46
N SER A 24 -15.37 8.75 0.25
CA SER A 24 -14.12 9.14 -0.38
C SER A 24 -13.48 7.95 -1.11
N VAL A 25 -12.77 8.23 -2.19
CA VAL A 25 -12.03 7.20 -2.95
C VAL A 25 -11.06 6.44 -2.03
N ALA A 26 -10.37 7.13 -1.12
CA ALA A 26 -9.48 6.50 -0.12
C ALA A 26 -10.19 5.39 0.68
N ASN A 27 -11.29 5.75 1.35
CA ASN A 27 -12.07 4.82 2.16
C ASN A 27 -12.65 3.68 1.31
N LEU A 28 -13.06 3.96 0.08
CA LEU A 28 -13.57 2.93 -0.83
C LEU A 28 -12.46 1.91 -1.17
N LYS A 29 -11.25 2.40 -1.50
CA LYS A 29 -10.09 1.52 -1.75
C LYS A 29 -9.78 0.66 -0.53
N GLU A 30 -9.68 1.25 0.66
CA GLU A 30 -9.39 0.52 1.90
C GLU A 30 -10.41 -0.59 2.17
N ARG A 31 -11.71 -0.28 2.02
CA ARG A 31 -12.78 -1.28 2.16
C ARG A 31 -12.67 -2.42 1.15
N ILE A 32 -12.27 -2.12 -0.09
CA ILE A 32 -12.05 -3.15 -1.12
C ILE A 32 -10.82 -4.01 -0.76
N PHE A 33 -9.74 -3.41 -0.27
CA PHE A 33 -8.56 -4.14 0.19
C PHE A 33 -8.90 -5.11 1.33
N GLU A 34 -9.69 -4.65 2.31
CA GLU A 34 -10.18 -5.44 3.43
C GLU A 34 -11.13 -6.55 2.97
N SER A 35 -12.13 -6.22 2.15
CA SER A 35 -13.16 -7.17 1.69
C SER A 35 -12.64 -8.27 0.77
N LYS A 36 -11.66 -7.95 -0.10
CA LYS A 36 -11.09 -8.92 -1.07
C LYS A 36 -9.73 -9.48 -0.63
N HIS A 37 -9.28 -9.17 0.60
CA HIS A 37 -8.00 -9.60 1.15
C HIS A 37 -6.82 -9.38 0.19
N LEU A 38 -6.78 -8.20 -0.44
CA LEU A 38 -5.80 -7.86 -1.48
C LEU A 38 -4.40 -7.52 -0.91
N GLY A 39 -4.15 -7.81 0.36
CA GLY A 39 -2.93 -7.45 1.08
C GLY A 39 -2.90 -5.99 1.51
N ARG A 40 -1.71 -5.49 1.87
CA ARG A 40 -1.51 -4.13 2.41
C ARG A 40 -1.33 -3.05 1.32
N GLY A 41 -1.74 -3.31 0.08
CA GLY A 41 -1.55 -2.36 -1.04
C GLY A 41 -0.08 -2.05 -1.38
N THR A 42 0.85 -2.90 -0.95
CA THR A 42 2.29 -2.66 -1.13
C THR A 42 2.81 -3.12 -2.49
N ASP A 43 2.10 -4.05 -3.13
CA ASP A 43 2.47 -4.64 -4.43
C ASP A 43 1.73 -3.97 -5.59
N PHE A 44 0.49 -3.52 -5.36
CA PHE A 44 -0.35 -2.86 -6.36
C PHE A 44 -1.29 -1.86 -5.70
N ASP A 45 -1.61 -0.79 -6.43
CA ASP A 45 -2.66 0.16 -6.09
C ASP A 45 -3.91 -0.10 -6.94
N LEU A 46 -5.03 0.47 -6.51
CA LEU A 46 -6.32 0.39 -7.17
C LEU A 46 -6.66 1.73 -7.81
N VAL A 47 -6.93 1.70 -9.11
CA VAL A 47 -7.51 2.81 -9.85
C VAL A 47 -9.03 2.63 -9.90
N VAL A 48 -9.75 3.70 -9.55
CA VAL A 48 -11.21 3.72 -9.51
C VAL A 48 -11.71 4.56 -10.68
N THR A 49 -12.60 3.99 -11.49
CA THR A 49 -13.20 4.65 -12.65
C THR A 49 -14.71 4.58 -12.54
N ASN A 50 -15.44 5.64 -12.87
CA ASN A 50 -16.90 5.59 -12.91
C ASN A 50 -17.39 4.67 -14.04
N ALA A 51 -18.31 3.75 -13.76
CA ALA A 51 -18.78 2.80 -14.76
C ALA A 51 -19.71 3.42 -15.82
N GLN A 52 -20.33 4.57 -15.53
CA GLN A 52 -21.27 5.26 -16.42
C GLN A 52 -20.55 6.29 -17.30
N THR A 53 -19.75 7.16 -16.68
CA THR A 53 -19.08 8.27 -17.38
C THR A 53 -17.68 7.90 -17.88
N ASN A 54 -17.11 6.78 -17.43
CA ASN A 54 -15.72 6.39 -17.68
C ASN A 54 -14.69 7.40 -17.16
N GLU A 55 -15.08 8.29 -16.26
CA GLU A 55 -14.18 9.24 -15.62
C GLU A 55 -13.37 8.57 -14.50
N GLU A 56 -12.07 8.81 -14.47
CA GLU A 56 -11.16 8.24 -13.48
C GLU A 56 -11.05 9.15 -12.25
N TYR A 57 -11.21 8.56 -11.08
CA TYR A 57 -11.04 9.23 -9.81
C TYR A 57 -9.54 9.21 -9.43
N LEU A 58 -8.84 10.27 -9.82
CA LEU A 58 -7.41 10.46 -9.57
C LEU A 58 -7.13 10.85 -8.12
N ASP A 59 -8.00 11.68 -7.54
CA ASP A 59 -7.85 12.21 -6.20
C ASP A 59 -8.50 11.32 -5.13
N GLU A 60 -7.75 11.02 -4.08
CA GLU A 60 -8.21 10.16 -2.98
C GLU A 60 -9.28 10.84 -2.11
N ALA A 61 -9.31 12.17 -2.11
CA ALA A 61 -10.29 13.00 -1.45
C ALA A 61 -11.62 13.14 -2.22
N MET A 62 -11.67 12.67 -3.48
CA MET A 62 -12.87 12.81 -4.30
C MET A 62 -14.01 11.96 -3.74
N LEU A 63 -15.22 12.51 -3.79
CA LEU A 63 -16.41 11.91 -3.19
C LEU A 63 -17.24 11.18 -4.24
N ILE A 64 -17.50 9.90 -3.98
CA ILE A 64 -18.36 9.04 -4.79
C ILE A 64 -19.73 8.96 -4.11
N PRO A 65 -20.82 9.34 -4.79
CA PRO A 65 -22.16 9.25 -4.22
C PRO A 65 -22.62 7.80 -4.05
N LYS A 66 -23.51 7.56 -3.07
CA LYS A 66 -24.13 6.26 -2.85
C LYS A 66 -24.86 5.76 -4.11
N ASN A 67 -24.94 4.44 -4.27
CA ASN A 67 -25.54 3.75 -5.42
C ASN A 67 -24.84 4.00 -6.77
N THR A 68 -23.64 4.58 -6.76
CA THR A 68 -22.80 4.65 -7.95
C THR A 68 -22.17 3.29 -8.23
N SER A 69 -21.99 2.97 -9.51
CA SER A 69 -21.22 1.81 -9.96
C SER A 69 -19.84 2.26 -10.42
N VAL A 70 -18.79 1.65 -9.89
CA VAL A 70 -17.40 1.93 -10.25
C VAL A 70 -16.68 0.69 -10.77
N LEU A 71 -15.71 0.91 -11.64
CA LEU A 71 -14.80 -0.09 -12.15
C LEU A 71 -13.45 0.04 -11.45
N ILE A 72 -12.90 -1.09 -11.04
CA ILE A 72 -11.62 -1.16 -10.34
C ILE A 72 -10.59 -1.80 -11.24
N ARG A 73 -9.42 -1.16 -11.34
CA ARG A 73 -8.26 -1.68 -12.07
C ARG A 73 -7.05 -1.73 -11.14
N ARG A 74 -6.29 -2.81 -11.19
CA ARG A 74 -5.01 -2.91 -10.47
C ARG A 74 -3.92 -2.22 -11.28
N VAL A 75 -3.14 -1.37 -10.63
CA VAL A 75 -1.90 -0.80 -11.17
C VAL A 75 -0.73 -1.28 -10.33
N PRO A 76 0.42 -1.62 -10.94
CA PRO A 76 1.61 -1.97 -10.16
C PRO A 76 1.95 -0.81 -9.23
N GLY A 77 2.23 -1.14 -7.97
CA GLY A 77 2.72 -0.18 -6.98
C GLY A 77 4.14 0.25 -7.36
N ARG A 78 4.70 1.25 -6.64
CA ARG A 78 6.10 1.64 -6.84
C ARG A 78 6.99 0.38 -6.80
N PRO A 79 7.94 0.22 -7.72
CA PRO A 79 8.79 -0.96 -7.76
C PRO A 79 9.48 -1.11 -6.41
N ARG A 80 9.35 -2.30 -5.81
CA ARG A 80 10.20 -2.66 -4.67
C ARG A 80 11.65 -2.54 -5.12
N MET A 81 12.51 -1.93 -4.30
CA MET A 81 13.94 -1.97 -4.54
C MET A 81 14.36 -3.43 -4.75
N PRO A 82 15.18 -3.74 -5.76
CA PRO A 82 15.62 -5.11 -5.98
C PRO A 82 16.26 -5.65 -4.70
N ILE A 83 16.06 -6.95 -4.41
CA ILE A 83 16.84 -7.64 -3.39
C ILE A 83 18.30 -7.56 -3.84
N VAL A 84 19.04 -6.62 -3.26
CA VAL A 84 20.49 -6.68 -3.24
C VAL A 84 20.79 -7.90 -2.37
N ALA A 85 21.22 -9.00 -2.98
CA ALA A 85 21.93 -10.02 -2.23
C ALA A 85 23.15 -9.32 -1.63
N GLN A 86 23.08 -8.97 -0.34
CA GLN A 86 24.26 -8.56 0.40
C GLN A 86 25.16 -9.80 0.40
N PRO A 87 26.36 -9.78 -0.19
CA PRO A 87 27.35 -10.77 0.15
C PRO A 87 27.61 -10.61 1.65
N ASP A 88 27.38 -11.67 2.43
CA ASP A 88 27.88 -11.78 3.81
C ASP A 88 29.40 -11.55 3.74
N GLU A 89 29.86 -10.35 4.09
CA GLU A 89 31.29 -10.14 4.33
C GLU A 89 31.62 -10.78 5.69
N PRO A 90 32.53 -11.77 5.73
CA PRO A 90 32.88 -12.45 6.96
C PRO A 90 33.60 -11.48 7.90
N ASN A 91 33.08 -11.37 9.13
CA ASN A 91 33.76 -10.76 10.26
C ASN A 91 35.14 -11.43 10.45
N MET A 92 36.23 -10.81 10.00
CA MET A 92 37.59 -11.18 10.36
C MET A 92 38.08 -10.27 11.48
N GLU A 93 38.12 -10.88 12.66
CA GLU A 93 38.70 -10.34 13.88
C GLU A 93 40.24 -10.51 13.88
N ASN A 94 40.93 -9.56 14.55
CA ASN A 94 42.27 -9.63 15.17
C ASN A 94 43.50 -9.07 14.43
N ASN A 95 44.19 -8.09 15.06
CA ASN A 95 45.43 -8.27 15.88
C ASN A 95 46.06 -6.87 16.18
N ILE A 96 46.14 -6.40 17.43
CA ILE A 96 47.15 -6.59 18.51
C ILE A 96 48.12 -5.39 18.65
N ASP A 97 48.17 -4.88 19.88
CA ASP A 97 49.18 -4.12 20.65
C ASP A 97 49.96 -2.93 20.07
N ASP A 98 49.90 -1.80 20.79
CA ASP A 98 51.12 -1.13 21.26
C ASP A 98 50.89 -0.54 22.68
N ASP A 99 51.50 -1.21 23.66
CA ASP A 99 52.23 -0.72 24.84
C ASP A 99 51.66 0.45 25.71
N GLN A 100 51.29 0.07 26.95
CA GLN A 100 51.16 0.85 28.20
C GLN A 100 52.52 1.51 28.61
N PRO A 101 52.71 2.26 29.75
CA PRO A 101 51.84 2.65 30.90
C PRO A 101 52.14 4.12 31.38
N PRO A 102 52.11 4.46 32.69
CA PRO A 102 50.97 4.74 33.57
C PRO A 102 51.04 6.17 34.15
N LYS A 103 49.99 6.63 34.86
CA LYS A 103 50.14 7.23 36.22
C LYS A 103 48.81 7.57 36.88
N SER A 104 48.77 7.18 38.14
CA SER A 104 47.73 7.37 39.14
C SER A 104 47.34 8.82 39.38
N THR A 105 46.11 9.03 39.86
CA THR A 105 45.84 9.47 41.25
C THR A 105 44.42 10.07 41.32
N PHE A 106 43.52 9.35 41.98
CA PHE A 106 42.37 9.92 42.71
C PHE A 106 42.87 10.31 44.12
N PRO A 107 42.32 11.34 44.79
CA PRO A 107 40.89 11.46 45.13
C PRO A 107 40.20 12.73 44.66
#